data_AF-T1PQQ1-F1
#
_entry.id   AF-T1PQQ1-F1
#
_cell.length_a   1.000
_cell.length_b   1.000
_cell.length_c   1.000
_cell.angle_alpha   90.00
_cell.angle_beta   90.00
_cell.angle_gamma   90.00
#
_symmetry.space_group_name_H-M   'P 1'
#
loop_
_entity.id
_entity.type
_entity.pdbx_description
1 polymer ?
#
loop_
_entity_poly.entity_id
_entity_poly.type
_entity_poly.pdbx_seq_one_letter_code
_entity_poly.pdbx_strand_id
1 'polypeptide(L)'
;DYDSVADDLSLMRINAPNNNLATQLNNYINDQHHQQPQHQLHHESQQQQQQQQAQYSNQAAGAGAGAAAAAAADAAPDMQNIALDYLQTVIQCLNQNPGQFDTIAPRFINIFDGMESNHYVLSIAMEDIFEESIKNPNFRYMGAKLYNLLHMFNPSKDSLFHTLLKCKLDFHQDEIKNYMQSNQQGKVRETALFLAELYMQLRGDDTRLYLIAENIVYSLKQLLEHVVAENVRCICLTLKLAGYDLSTDCPEEMKEIIASLERINAENPGKYPLASNVISLQKNNWGRKAPGSEGLGEGESSKPAEPPRQSDDPVFYGPDGREITAEECEFLTNGASGANGGSTDNDDDNDLDDLDPEMDEETERDYKLFLKQANNS
;
A
#
# COMPACT_ATOMS: atom_id res chain seq x y z
N ASP A 1 19.82 22.81 21.38
CA ASP A 1 20.05 23.02 19.94
C ASP A 1 18.82 22.71 19.10
N TYR A 2 17.75 23.49 19.31
CA TYR A 2 16.50 23.36 18.55
C TYR A 2 16.40 24.38 17.40
N ASP A 3 17.35 25.32 17.29
CA ASP A 3 17.32 26.37 16.26
C ASP A 3 18.01 25.99 14.95
N SER A 4 18.77 24.89 14.89
CA SER A 4 19.52 24.52 13.68
C SER A 4 18.68 23.77 12.63
N VAL A 5 17.54 23.20 13.00
CA VAL A 5 16.69 22.39 12.09
C VAL A 5 15.65 23.26 11.37
N ALA A 6 15.27 24.40 11.96
CA ALA A 6 14.35 25.35 11.36
C ALA A 6 14.98 26.15 10.20
N ASP A 7 16.28 26.43 10.28
CA ASP A 7 16.99 27.18 9.23
C ASP A 7 17.22 26.35 7.95
N ASP A 8 17.39 25.03 8.03
CA ASP A 8 17.57 24.16 6.85
C ASP A 8 16.28 24.02 6.02
N LEU A 9 15.10 24.09 6.65
CA LEU A 9 13.81 24.09 5.95
C LEU A 9 13.52 25.41 5.24
N SER A 10 14.12 26.52 5.70
CA SER A 10 13.97 27.83 5.06
C SER A 10 14.77 27.96 3.77
N LEU A 11 15.89 27.23 3.65
CA LEU A 11 16.76 27.20 2.47
C LEU A 11 16.20 26.36 1.31
N MET A 12 15.25 25.45 1.57
CA MET A 12 14.60 24.64 0.52
C MET A 12 13.58 25.41 -0.35
N ARG A 13 13.19 26.63 0.00
CA ARG A 13 12.14 27.37 -0.74
C ARG A 13 12.63 28.24 -1.91
N ILE A 14 13.93 28.31 -2.21
CA ILE A 14 14.46 29.30 -3.18
C ILE A 14 14.90 28.72 -4.54
N ASN A 15 15.06 27.40 -4.73
CA ASN A 15 15.57 26.86 -6.01
C ASN A 15 14.73 25.72 -6.60
N ALA A 16 13.52 26.02 -7.06
CA ALA A 16 12.80 25.16 -8.01
C ALA A 16 12.84 25.80 -9.42
N PRO A 17 13.58 25.24 -10.39
CA PRO A 17 13.41 25.60 -11.80
C PRO A 17 12.18 24.91 -12.40
N ASN A 18 11.45 25.66 -13.22
CA ASN A 18 10.24 25.26 -13.95
C ASN A 18 10.36 23.94 -14.73
N ASN A 19 9.28 23.17 -14.66
CA ASN A 19 8.95 22.00 -15.48
C ASN A 19 9.09 22.26 -17.00
N ASN A 20 9.88 21.41 -17.67
CA ASN A 20 9.74 21.15 -19.12
C ASN A 20 10.44 19.82 -19.54
N LEU A 21 10.17 18.73 -18.83
CA LEU A 21 10.83 17.43 -19.07
C LEU A 21 10.20 16.59 -20.21
N ALA A 22 9.06 16.99 -20.77
CA ALA A 22 8.38 16.21 -21.82
C ALA A 22 9.00 16.34 -23.22
N THR A 23 9.85 17.35 -23.46
CA THR A 23 10.39 17.64 -24.81
C THR A 23 11.82 17.14 -25.01
N GLN A 24 12.51 16.69 -23.95
CA GLN A 24 13.93 16.33 -24.00
C GLN A 24 14.19 14.83 -24.25
N LEU A 25 13.20 13.97 -24.02
CA LEU A 25 13.32 12.51 -24.21
C LEU A 25 13.24 12.06 -25.69
N ASN A 26 12.66 12.88 -26.58
CA ASN A 26 12.54 12.51 -28.00
C ASN A 26 13.82 12.72 -28.83
N ASN A 27 14.81 13.47 -28.33
CA ASN A 27 16.03 13.76 -29.09
C ASN A 27 17.16 12.74 -28.86
N TYR A 28 17.03 11.82 -27.89
CA TYR A 28 18.09 10.87 -27.55
C TYR A 28 18.02 9.54 -28.30
N ILE A 29 16.93 9.28 -29.03
CA ILE A 29 16.70 7.99 -29.70
C ILE A 29 17.26 7.97 -31.14
N ASN A 30 17.64 9.12 -31.71
CA ASN A 30 17.95 9.21 -33.15
C ASN A 30 19.45 9.17 -33.53
N ASP A 31 20.38 9.09 -32.56
CA ASP A 31 21.84 9.23 -32.81
C ASP A 31 22.65 7.91 -32.73
N GLN A 32 22.00 6.74 -32.66
CA GLN A 32 22.68 5.44 -32.54
C GLN A 32 22.84 4.63 -33.83
N HIS A 33 22.74 5.26 -35.01
CA HIS A 33 23.18 4.63 -36.25
C HIS A 33 24.30 5.46 -36.86
N HIS A 34 25.54 4.93 -36.80
CA HIS A 34 26.62 4.95 -37.80
C HIS A 34 28.00 4.99 -37.12
N GLN A 35 28.65 3.83 -36.96
CA GLN A 35 30.10 3.70 -37.23
C GLN A 35 30.56 2.22 -37.25
N GLN A 36 31.04 1.80 -38.43
CA GLN A 36 31.82 0.58 -38.64
C GLN A 36 33.26 0.74 -38.15
N PRO A 37 33.97 -0.36 -37.82
CA PRO A 37 35.43 -0.38 -37.79
C PRO A 37 36.03 -1.16 -38.99
N GLN A 38 37.01 -0.56 -39.66
CA GLN A 38 37.93 -1.22 -40.59
C GLN A 38 39.23 -1.63 -39.88
N HIS A 39 39.74 -2.81 -40.25
CA HIS A 39 41.01 -3.41 -39.80
C HIS A 39 42.28 -2.65 -40.23
N GLN A 40 43.36 -2.77 -39.44
CA GLN A 40 44.68 -3.15 -39.98
C GLN A 40 45.67 -3.70 -38.92
N LEU A 41 46.50 -4.63 -39.42
CA LEU A 41 47.47 -5.53 -38.76
C LEU A 41 48.76 -4.85 -38.24
N HIS A 42 49.30 -5.37 -37.13
CA HIS A 42 50.73 -5.76 -37.06
C HIS A 42 51.02 -6.80 -35.98
N HIS A 43 51.88 -7.75 -36.35
CA HIS A 43 52.42 -8.87 -35.57
C HIS A 43 53.88 -8.55 -35.15
N GLU A 44 54.45 -9.39 -34.28
CA GLU A 44 55.81 -9.34 -33.68
C GLU A 44 55.99 -8.32 -32.55
N SER A 45 56.21 -8.71 -31.29
CA SER A 45 57.29 -9.60 -30.87
C SER A 45 57.05 -10.06 -29.42
N GLN A 46 57.13 -11.38 -29.23
CA GLN A 46 57.09 -12.06 -27.95
C GLN A 46 58.50 -12.60 -27.69
N GLN A 47 59.01 -12.38 -26.46
CA GLN A 47 60.27 -12.88 -25.86
C GLN A 47 61.27 -11.77 -25.47
N GLN A 48 61.03 -11.14 -24.32
CA GLN A 48 62.04 -10.82 -23.29
C GLN A 48 61.43 -9.86 -22.25
N GLN A 49 60.82 -10.41 -21.19
CA GLN A 49 60.90 -9.86 -19.82
C GLN A 49 60.12 -10.76 -18.85
N GLN A 50 60.54 -12.01 -18.77
CA GLN A 50 60.20 -12.90 -17.67
C GLN A 50 61.42 -12.98 -16.74
N GLN A 51 61.80 -11.84 -16.16
CA GLN A 51 62.81 -11.76 -15.09
C GLN A 51 62.80 -10.38 -14.42
N GLN A 52 61.65 -10.00 -13.85
CA GLN A 52 61.62 -8.94 -12.83
C GLN A 52 60.42 -9.12 -11.90
N GLN A 53 60.30 -10.33 -11.35
CA GLN A 53 59.27 -10.71 -10.38
C GLN A 53 59.95 -11.27 -9.13
N ALA A 54 60.74 -10.43 -8.44
CA ALA A 54 61.27 -10.73 -7.10
C ALA A 54 61.89 -9.48 -6.44
N GLN A 55 61.20 -8.33 -6.40
CA GLN A 55 61.68 -7.22 -5.55
C GLN A 55 60.65 -6.18 -5.08
N TYR A 56 59.35 -6.47 -5.14
CA TYR A 56 58.32 -5.66 -4.48
C TYR A 56 57.47 -6.54 -3.55
N SER A 57 58.09 -7.04 -2.50
CA SER A 57 57.38 -7.62 -1.35
C SER A 57 57.93 -6.98 -0.09
N ASN A 58 57.51 -5.74 0.19
CA ASN A 58 57.46 -5.19 1.56
C ASN A 58 56.79 -3.80 1.69
N GLN A 59 55.79 -3.47 0.88
CA GLN A 59 55.02 -2.23 1.10
C GLN A 59 53.59 -2.29 0.52
N ALA A 60 52.80 -3.26 0.98
CA ALA A 60 51.37 -3.33 0.70
C ALA A 60 50.62 -3.95 1.88
N ALA A 61 50.60 -3.26 3.01
CA ALA A 61 49.77 -3.64 4.17
C ALA A 61 48.97 -2.45 4.75
N GLY A 62 48.77 -1.39 3.98
CA GLY A 62 48.04 -0.19 4.44
C GLY A 62 47.14 0.52 3.42
N ALA A 63 47.13 0.10 2.15
CA ALA A 63 46.42 0.82 1.07
C ALA A 63 45.13 0.12 0.57
N GLY A 64 44.77 -1.05 1.12
CA GLY A 64 43.58 -1.79 0.70
C GLY A 64 42.26 -1.29 1.32
N ALA A 65 42.31 -0.77 2.55
CA ALA A 65 41.11 -0.29 3.24
C ALA A 65 40.60 1.06 2.68
N GLY A 66 41.51 1.95 2.28
CA GLY A 66 41.16 3.27 1.74
C GLY A 66 40.57 3.22 0.32
N ALA A 67 41.02 2.31 -0.53
CA ALA A 67 40.49 2.16 -1.90
C ALA A 67 39.13 1.43 -1.91
N ALA A 68 38.93 0.43 -1.03
CA ALA A 68 37.63 -0.21 -0.85
C ALA A 68 36.60 0.73 -0.19
N ALA A 69 37.03 1.56 0.77
CA ALA A 69 36.18 2.59 1.37
C ALA A 69 35.87 3.74 0.40
N ALA A 70 36.82 4.14 -0.46
CA ALA A 70 36.58 5.14 -1.50
C ALA A 70 35.67 4.62 -2.62
N ALA A 71 35.82 3.36 -3.05
CA ALA A 71 34.91 2.73 -4.01
C ALA A 71 33.51 2.49 -3.41
N ALA A 72 33.43 2.16 -2.11
CA ALA A 72 32.14 2.06 -1.39
C ALA A 72 31.47 3.43 -1.20
N ALA A 73 32.25 4.50 -1.03
CA ALA A 73 31.73 5.87 -0.93
C ALA A 73 31.23 6.42 -2.28
N ASP A 74 31.86 6.03 -3.40
CA ASP A 74 31.45 6.42 -4.76
C ASP A 74 30.26 5.58 -5.27
N ALA A 75 30.12 4.32 -4.81
CA ALA A 75 28.97 3.47 -5.13
C ALA A 75 27.72 3.73 -4.25
N ALA A 76 27.89 4.40 -3.10
CA ALA A 76 26.79 4.76 -2.20
C ALA A 76 25.76 5.72 -2.84
N PRO A 77 26.12 6.82 -3.52
CA PRO A 77 25.14 7.66 -4.22
C PRO A 77 24.45 6.92 -5.37
N ASP A 78 25.16 6.03 -6.08
CA ASP A 78 24.56 5.24 -7.17
C ASP A 78 23.49 4.29 -6.65
N MET A 79 23.75 3.57 -5.54
CA MET A 79 22.77 2.66 -4.95
C MET A 79 21.53 3.38 -4.42
N GLN A 80 21.69 4.58 -3.85
CA GLN A 80 20.58 5.41 -3.37
C GLN A 80 19.66 5.81 -4.53
N ASN A 81 20.25 6.28 -5.64
CA ASN A 81 19.48 6.65 -6.83
C ASN A 81 18.77 5.45 -7.45
N ILE A 82 19.45 4.29 -7.53
CA ILE A 82 18.84 3.03 -8.02
C ILE A 82 17.62 2.64 -7.19
N ALA A 83 17.67 2.77 -5.86
CA ALA A 83 16.54 2.45 -5.00
C ALA A 83 15.33 3.38 -5.23
N LEU A 84 15.59 4.68 -5.37
CA LEU A 84 14.54 5.67 -5.63
C LEU A 84 13.93 5.52 -7.04
N ASP A 85 14.75 5.29 -8.07
CA ASP A 85 14.27 4.99 -9.42
C ASP A 85 13.44 3.69 -9.46
N TYR A 86 13.87 2.68 -8.69
CA TYR A 86 13.12 1.45 -8.55
C TYR A 86 11.79 1.67 -7.83
N LEU A 87 11.76 2.48 -6.77
CA LEU A 87 10.51 2.84 -6.08
C LEU A 87 9.52 3.48 -7.03
N GLN A 88 9.95 4.42 -7.87
CA GLN A 88 9.07 5.05 -8.87
C GLN A 88 8.46 4.02 -9.83
N THR A 89 9.26 3.03 -10.25
CA THR A 89 8.78 1.90 -11.06
C THR A 89 7.76 1.06 -10.27
N VAL A 90 8.03 0.76 -9.01
CA VAL A 90 7.12 -0.01 -8.14
C VAL A 90 5.78 0.72 -7.95
N ILE A 91 5.82 2.02 -7.68
CA ILE A 91 4.62 2.85 -7.56
C ILE A 91 3.79 2.79 -8.85
N GLN A 92 4.43 2.94 -10.02
CA GLN A 92 3.74 2.86 -11.30
C GLN A 92 3.14 1.46 -11.55
N CYS A 93 3.88 0.39 -11.26
CA CYS A 93 3.41 -0.98 -11.44
C CYS A 93 2.21 -1.29 -10.55
N LEU A 94 2.27 -0.96 -9.26
CA LEU A 94 1.19 -1.24 -8.30
C LEU A 94 -0.04 -0.36 -8.53
N ASN A 95 0.14 0.83 -9.10
CA ASN A 95 -0.96 1.66 -9.58
C ASN A 95 -1.78 0.99 -10.70
N GLN A 96 -1.11 0.27 -11.59
CA GLN A 96 -1.74 -0.39 -12.74
C GLN A 96 -2.20 -1.82 -12.41
N ASN A 97 -1.44 -2.52 -11.58
CA ASN A 97 -1.67 -3.92 -11.23
C ASN A 97 -1.34 -4.19 -9.76
N PRO A 98 -2.28 -3.92 -8.84
CA PRO A 98 -2.07 -4.15 -7.40
C PRO A 98 -1.84 -5.63 -7.06
N GLY A 99 -2.29 -6.56 -7.92
CA GLY A 99 -2.08 -8.01 -7.73
C GLY A 99 -0.61 -8.44 -7.82
N GLN A 100 0.30 -7.58 -8.28
CA GLN A 100 1.73 -7.88 -8.36
C GLN A 100 2.50 -7.62 -7.05
N PHE A 101 1.83 -7.16 -5.98
CA PHE A 101 2.49 -6.79 -4.74
C PHE A 101 3.41 -7.90 -4.21
N ASP A 102 2.91 -9.13 -4.10
CA ASP A 102 3.67 -10.24 -3.49
C ASP A 102 4.88 -10.65 -4.34
N THR A 103 4.85 -10.41 -5.65
CA THR A 103 5.98 -10.60 -6.56
C THR A 103 7.01 -9.48 -6.44
N ILE A 104 6.56 -8.24 -6.20
CA ILE A 104 7.41 -7.05 -6.13
C ILE A 104 8.09 -6.93 -4.76
N ALA A 105 7.39 -7.29 -3.67
CA ALA A 105 7.84 -7.08 -2.30
C ALA A 105 9.23 -7.69 -1.99
N PRO A 106 9.57 -8.94 -2.39
CA PRO A 106 10.91 -9.49 -2.13
C PRO A 106 12.04 -8.67 -2.77
N ARG A 107 11.83 -8.19 -4.01
CA ARG A 107 12.82 -7.36 -4.70
C ARG A 107 12.91 -5.97 -4.09
N PHE A 108 11.78 -5.41 -3.68
CA PHE A 108 11.73 -4.15 -2.93
C PHE A 108 12.56 -4.24 -1.65
N ILE A 109 12.34 -5.29 -0.85
CA ILE A 109 13.09 -5.54 0.39
C ILE A 109 14.59 -5.62 0.10
N ASN A 110 15.00 -6.41 -0.89
CA ASN A 110 16.43 -6.58 -1.23
C ASN A 110 17.11 -5.29 -1.71
N ILE A 111 16.40 -4.41 -2.43
CA ILE A 111 16.99 -3.16 -2.93
C ILE A 111 17.11 -2.12 -1.82
N PHE A 112 16.14 -2.08 -0.89
CA PHE A 112 16.13 -1.13 0.24
C PHE A 112 16.89 -1.63 1.48
N ASP A 113 17.40 -2.86 1.45
CA ASP A 113 18.20 -3.42 2.54
C ASP A 113 19.45 -2.57 2.81
N GLY A 114 19.69 -2.25 4.09
CA GLY A 114 20.76 -1.34 4.53
C GLY A 114 20.48 0.15 4.38
N MET A 115 19.26 0.55 3.96
CA MET A 115 18.86 1.97 3.81
C MET A 115 18.02 2.50 4.99
N GLU A 116 17.79 1.70 6.03
CA GLU A 116 16.90 2.01 7.15
C GLU A 116 17.31 3.24 7.99
N SER A 117 18.59 3.60 7.93
CA SER A 117 19.14 4.81 8.58
C SER A 117 19.59 5.88 7.58
N ASN A 118 19.32 5.68 6.29
CA ASN A 118 19.68 6.64 5.26
C ASN A 118 18.59 7.70 5.14
N HIS A 119 18.87 8.91 5.65
CA HIS A 119 17.90 10.00 5.64
C HIS A 119 17.47 10.40 4.24
N TYR A 120 18.38 10.47 3.28
CA TYR A 120 18.06 10.91 1.93
C TYR A 120 17.06 9.96 1.25
N VAL A 121 17.37 8.66 1.25
CA VAL A 121 16.50 7.65 0.62
C VAL A 121 15.18 7.53 1.35
N LEU A 122 15.21 7.38 2.68
CA LEU A 122 14.00 7.10 3.44
C LEU A 122 13.04 8.28 3.41
N SER A 123 13.53 9.54 3.50
CA SER A 123 12.67 10.71 3.42
C SER A 123 11.98 10.85 2.07
N ILE A 124 12.71 10.64 0.97
CA ILE A 124 12.13 10.72 -0.38
C ILE A 124 11.15 9.57 -0.60
N ALA A 125 11.52 8.34 -0.22
CA ALA A 125 10.66 7.19 -0.39
C ALA A 125 9.35 7.32 0.38
N MET A 126 9.42 7.77 1.63
CA MET A 126 8.25 8.03 2.47
C MET A 126 7.39 9.17 1.91
N GLU A 127 7.98 10.22 1.36
CA GLU A 127 7.24 11.33 0.75
C GLU A 127 6.53 10.89 -0.54
N ASP A 128 7.25 10.25 -1.46
CA ASP A 128 6.72 9.78 -2.75
C ASP A 128 5.53 8.82 -2.57
N ILE A 129 5.65 7.86 -1.64
CA ILE A 129 4.56 6.92 -1.35
C ILE A 129 3.37 7.66 -0.71
N PHE A 130 3.63 8.59 0.21
CA PHE A 130 2.59 9.35 0.90
C PHE A 130 1.79 10.22 -0.08
N GLU A 131 2.49 10.99 -0.93
CA GLU A 131 1.87 11.86 -1.92
C GLU A 131 1.03 11.06 -2.93
N GLU A 132 1.57 9.96 -3.46
CA GLU A 132 0.84 9.14 -4.41
C GLU A 132 -0.37 8.45 -3.76
N SER A 133 -0.27 8.04 -2.49
CA SER A 133 -1.38 7.39 -1.76
C SER A 133 -2.55 8.34 -1.46
N ILE A 134 -2.27 9.62 -1.29
CA ILE A 134 -3.28 10.68 -1.16
C ILE A 134 -3.89 10.99 -2.51
N LYS A 135 -3.07 11.10 -3.56
CA LYS A 135 -3.50 11.48 -4.90
C LYS A 135 -4.32 10.39 -5.59
N ASN A 136 -3.99 9.11 -5.38
CA ASN A 136 -4.59 7.99 -6.09
C ASN A 136 -5.27 7.00 -5.11
N PRO A 137 -6.61 6.99 -5.03
CA PRO A 137 -7.35 6.07 -4.16
C PRO A 137 -7.09 4.59 -4.45
N ASN A 138 -6.77 4.22 -5.71
CA ASN A 138 -6.48 2.83 -6.08
C ASN A 138 -5.11 2.37 -5.54
N PHE A 139 -4.17 3.31 -5.39
CA PHE A 139 -2.85 3.03 -4.85
C PHE A 139 -2.84 3.03 -3.33
N ARG A 140 -3.73 3.78 -2.68
CA ARG A 140 -3.70 4.04 -1.24
C ARG A 140 -3.42 2.81 -0.37
N TYR A 141 -4.13 1.72 -0.61
CA TYR A 141 -3.93 0.46 0.11
C TYR A 141 -2.55 -0.17 -0.17
N MET A 142 -2.11 -0.17 -1.44
CA MET A 142 -0.76 -0.63 -1.83
C MET A 142 0.33 0.26 -1.23
N GLY A 143 0.13 1.57 -1.21
CA GLY A 143 1.04 2.53 -0.60
C GLY A 143 1.18 2.30 0.91
N ALA A 144 0.07 2.02 1.61
CA ALA A 144 0.11 1.61 3.02
C ALA A 144 0.92 0.31 3.23
N LYS A 145 0.75 -0.69 2.35
CA LYS A 145 1.57 -1.91 2.39
C LYS A 145 3.07 -1.63 2.14
N LEU A 146 3.41 -0.75 1.20
CA LEU A 146 4.81 -0.34 0.97
C LEU A 146 5.39 0.42 2.17
N TYR A 147 4.61 1.31 2.78
CA TYR A 147 4.98 2.00 4.01
C TYR A 147 5.30 1.00 5.14
N ASN A 148 4.50 -0.07 5.25
CA ASN A 148 4.78 -1.13 6.20
C ASN A 148 6.10 -1.87 5.89
N LEU A 149 6.42 -2.12 4.61
CA LEU A 149 7.73 -2.68 4.25
C LEU A 149 8.89 -1.77 4.69
N LEU A 150 8.76 -0.46 4.50
CA LEU A 150 9.77 0.51 4.96
C LEU A 150 9.91 0.49 6.50
N HIS A 151 8.79 0.42 7.23
CA HIS A 151 8.78 0.28 8.68
C HIS A 151 9.47 -1.00 9.16
N MET A 152 9.26 -2.12 8.46
CA MET A 152 9.79 -3.43 8.86
C MET A 152 11.33 -3.52 8.87
N PHE A 153 12.05 -2.66 8.14
CA PHE A 153 13.52 -2.66 8.18
C PHE A 153 14.08 -2.23 9.54
N ASN A 154 13.44 -1.26 10.19
CA ASN A 154 13.81 -0.84 11.54
C ASN A 154 12.55 -0.48 12.33
N PRO A 155 11.91 -1.47 12.97
CA PRO A 155 10.68 -1.22 13.70
C PRO A 155 10.89 -0.25 14.88
N SER A 156 12.11 -0.02 15.39
CA SER A 156 12.34 0.76 16.61
C SER A 156 11.60 2.11 16.66
N LYS A 157 11.16 2.52 17.86
CA LYS A 157 10.50 3.83 18.07
C LYS A 157 11.44 5.01 17.82
N ASP A 158 12.73 4.77 18.01
CA ASP A 158 13.79 5.75 17.76
C ASP A 158 14.35 5.61 16.33
N SER A 159 13.65 4.88 15.44
CA SER A 159 14.03 4.76 14.05
C SER A 159 13.88 6.08 13.31
N LEU A 160 14.63 6.21 12.23
CA LEU A 160 14.50 7.32 11.31
C LEU A 160 13.11 7.36 10.67
N PHE A 161 12.54 6.19 10.36
CA PHE A 161 11.17 6.07 9.86
C PHE A 161 10.17 6.74 10.81
N HIS A 162 10.22 6.43 12.12
CA HIS A 162 9.33 7.04 13.11
C HIS A 162 9.52 8.55 13.22
N THR A 163 10.78 9.00 13.21
CA THR A 163 11.10 10.43 13.25
C THR A 163 10.49 11.16 12.06
N LEU A 164 10.69 10.64 10.85
CA LEU A 164 10.16 11.22 9.61
C LEU A 164 8.62 11.18 9.57
N LEU A 165 8.01 10.06 9.97
CA LEU A 165 6.56 9.93 10.03
C LEU A 165 5.97 10.96 11.00
N LYS A 166 6.56 11.12 12.19
CA LYS A 166 6.13 12.13 13.15
C LYS A 166 6.24 13.54 12.57
N CYS A 167 7.38 13.90 11.98
CA CYS A 167 7.54 15.20 11.33
C CYS A 167 6.48 15.44 10.23
N LYS A 168 6.16 14.41 9.43
CA LYS A 168 5.13 14.49 8.39
C LYS A 168 3.73 14.74 8.96
N LEU A 169 3.39 14.03 10.04
CA LEU A 169 2.10 14.15 10.71
C LEU A 169 1.96 15.49 11.44
N ASP A 170 2.99 15.93 12.17
CA ASP A 170 3.01 17.24 12.84
C ASP A 170 2.82 18.38 11.80
N PHE A 171 3.54 18.32 10.68
CA PHE A 171 3.38 19.29 9.58
C PHE A 171 1.97 19.27 9.01
N HIS A 172 1.41 18.08 8.76
CA HIS A 172 0.04 17.98 8.27
C HIS A 172 -0.97 18.56 9.28
N GLN A 173 -0.79 18.27 10.57
CA GLN A 173 -1.66 18.78 11.63
C GLN A 173 -1.69 20.30 11.68
N ASP A 174 -0.52 20.94 11.57
CA ASP A 174 -0.39 22.40 11.51
C ASP A 174 -1.10 22.99 10.27
N GLU A 175 -1.04 22.29 9.14
CA GLU A 175 -1.63 22.73 7.87
C GLU A 175 -3.14 22.46 7.73
N ILE A 176 -3.73 21.55 8.52
CA ILE A 176 -5.17 21.21 8.42
C ILE A 176 -6.04 22.47 8.51
N LYS A 177 -5.76 23.38 9.45
CA LYS A 177 -6.54 24.62 9.61
C LYS A 177 -6.50 25.46 8.33
N ASN A 178 -5.33 25.56 7.71
CA ASN A 178 -5.14 26.27 6.44
C ASN A 178 -5.93 25.57 5.32
N TYR A 179 -5.91 24.23 5.26
CA TYR A 179 -6.66 23.47 4.26
C TYR A 179 -8.18 23.59 4.41
N MET A 180 -8.68 23.59 5.65
CA MET A 180 -10.10 23.78 5.94
C MET A 180 -10.59 25.16 5.51
N GLN A 181 -9.79 26.21 5.74
CA GLN A 181 -10.12 27.60 5.38
C GLN A 181 -9.95 27.91 3.88
N SER A 182 -8.97 27.29 3.22
CA SER A 182 -8.62 27.56 1.81
C SER A 182 -9.39 26.70 0.79
N ASN A 183 -10.48 26.05 1.20
CA ASN A 183 -11.26 25.14 0.37
C ASN A 183 -10.44 23.94 -0.16
N GLN A 184 -9.38 23.55 0.54
CA GLN A 184 -8.54 22.37 0.24
C GLN A 184 -8.89 21.19 1.15
N GLN A 185 -10.15 21.12 1.63
CA GLN A 185 -10.66 20.05 2.50
C GLN A 185 -10.42 18.65 1.89
N GLY A 186 -10.35 18.56 0.56
CA GLY A 186 -9.94 17.33 -0.15
C GLY A 186 -8.63 16.74 0.35
N LYS A 187 -7.60 17.58 0.62
CA LYS A 187 -6.33 17.09 1.16
C LYS A 187 -6.52 16.44 2.53
N VAL A 188 -7.26 17.08 3.44
CA VAL A 188 -7.57 16.53 4.77
C VAL A 188 -8.30 15.19 4.64
N ARG A 189 -9.26 15.08 3.72
CA ARG A 189 -10.01 13.83 3.47
C ARG A 189 -9.12 12.71 2.96
N GLU A 190 -8.35 12.97 1.90
CA GLU A 190 -7.51 11.95 1.29
C GLU A 190 -6.37 11.52 2.24
N THR A 191 -5.78 12.45 3.01
CA THR A 191 -4.82 12.11 4.07
C THR A 191 -5.49 11.25 5.15
N ALA A 192 -6.66 11.61 5.66
CA ALA A 192 -7.34 10.84 6.71
C ALA A 192 -7.66 9.41 6.26
N LEU A 193 -8.04 9.21 5.00
CA LEU A 193 -8.26 7.88 4.45
C LEU A 193 -6.96 7.10 4.30
N PHE A 194 -5.88 7.73 3.82
CA PHE A 194 -4.58 7.08 3.74
C PHE A 194 -4.05 6.69 5.12
N LEU A 195 -4.13 7.58 6.10
CA LEU A 195 -3.71 7.28 7.47
C LEU A 195 -4.50 6.14 8.09
N ALA A 196 -5.79 6.01 7.79
CA ALA A 196 -6.56 4.86 8.25
C ALA A 196 -6.10 3.54 7.62
N GLU A 197 -5.79 3.52 6.31
CA GLU A 197 -5.20 2.34 5.67
C GLU A 197 -3.83 2.01 6.31
N LEU A 198 -2.97 3.02 6.50
CA LEU A 198 -1.67 2.85 7.13
C LEU A 198 -1.78 2.33 8.57
N TYR A 199 -2.70 2.90 9.35
CA TYR A 199 -3.00 2.47 10.71
C TYR A 199 -3.42 1.00 10.75
N MET A 200 -4.29 0.57 9.83
CA MET A 200 -4.67 -0.84 9.72
C MET A 200 -3.50 -1.73 9.32
N GLN A 201 -2.57 -1.26 8.48
CA GLN A 201 -1.41 -2.06 8.08
C GLN A 201 -0.32 -2.18 9.14
N LEU A 202 -0.23 -1.22 10.07
CA LEU A 202 0.74 -1.21 11.16
C LEU A 202 0.17 -1.82 12.46
N ARG A 203 -0.99 -2.47 12.41
CA ARG A 203 -1.66 -3.05 13.58
C ARG A 203 -0.83 -4.17 14.22
N GLY A 204 -0.89 -4.29 15.56
CA GLY A 204 -0.10 -5.26 16.34
C GLY A 204 1.20 -4.69 16.93
N ASP A 205 1.43 -3.40 16.76
CA ASP A 205 2.61 -2.68 17.23
C ASP A 205 2.21 -1.62 18.27
N ASP A 206 2.06 -2.07 19.52
CA ASP A 206 1.26 -1.45 20.62
C ASP A 206 1.55 0.02 21.00
N THR A 207 2.55 0.67 20.41
CA THR A 207 2.88 2.07 20.75
C THR A 207 2.96 3.00 19.55
N ARG A 208 2.73 2.48 18.34
CA ARG A 208 2.99 3.19 17.07
C ARG A 208 1.70 3.62 16.39
N LEU A 209 0.63 2.89 16.68
CA LEU A 209 -0.75 3.16 16.28
C LEU A 209 -1.30 4.48 16.85
N TYR A 210 -0.90 4.85 18.07
CA TYR A 210 -1.50 5.98 18.77
C TYR A 210 -1.27 7.33 18.07
N LEU A 211 -0.06 7.59 17.56
CA LEU A 211 0.24 8.84 16.83
C LEU A 211 -0.59 8.99 15.55
N ILE A 212 -0.75 7.89 14.81
CA ILE A 212 -1.55 7.87 13.59
C ILE A 212 -3.04 8.00 13.95
N ALA A 213 -3.50 7.28 14.98
CA ALA A 213 -4.87 7.36 15.49
C ALA A 213 -5.25 8.80 15.89
N GLU A 214 -4.39 9.48 16.67
CA GLU A 214 -4.59 10.88 17.08
C GLU A 214 -4.73 11.81 15.87
N ASN A 215 -3.89 11.61 14.85
CA ASN A 215 -3.95 12.39 13.61
C ASN A 215 -5.23 12.11 12.80
N ILE A 216 -5.69 10.85 12.76
CA ILE A 216 -6.95 10.48 12.13
C ILE A 216 -8.11 11.18 12.85
N VAL A 217 -8.26 10.98 14.16
CA VAL A 217 -9.40 11.54 14.92
C VAL A 217 -9.38 13.06 14.91
N TYR A 218 -8.21 13.70 14.95
CA TYR A 218 -8.08 15.15 14.78
C TYR A 218 -8.61 15.59 13.41
N SER A 219 -8.18 14.94 12.33
CA SER A 219 -8.65 15.22 10.97
C SER A 219 -10.18 15.06 10.85
N LEU A 220 -10.74 13.99 11.43
CA LEU A 220 -12.19 13.75 11.42
C LEU A 220 -12.96 14.85 12.18
N LYS A 221 -12.46 15.29 13.34
CA LYS A 221 -13.04 16.40 14.11
C LYS A 221 -13.05 17.70 13.30
N GLN A 222 -11.96 18.00 12.60
CA GLN A 222 -11.89 19.19 11.74
C GLN A 222 -12.89 19.11 10.56
N LEU A 223 -13.01 17.94 9.92
CA LEU A 223 -14.00 17.72 8.86
C LEU A 223 -15.45 17.85 9.34
N LEU A 224 -15.75 17.52 10.60
CA LEU A 224 -17.07 17.66 11.21
C LEU A 224 -17.49 19.12 11.44
N GLU A 225 -16.55 20.06 11.52
CA GLU A 225 -16.86 21.50 11.64
C GLU A 225 -17.58 22.03 10.38
N HIS A 226 -17.38 21.37 9.23
CA HIS A 226 -17.98 21.73 7.95
C HIS A 226 -18.78 20.56 7.37
N VAL A 227 -20.08 20.53 7.68
CA VAL A 227 -20.99 19.45 7.26
C VAL A 227 -21.35 19.54 5.78
N VAL A 228 -20.53 18.92 4.94
CA VAL A 228 -20.79 18.70 3.51
C VAL A 228 -20.74 17.20 3.18
N ALA A 229 -21.43 16.80 2.11
CA ALA A 229 -21.64 15.38 1.78
C ALA A 229 -20.33 14.60 1.64
N GLU A 230 -19.31 15.21 1.04
CA GLU A 230 -17.99 14.59 0.85
C GLU A 230 -17.24 14.39 2.17
N ASN A 231 -17.33 15.35 3.10
CA ASN A 231 -16.69 15.25 4.42
C ASN A 231 -17.36 14.14 5.24
N VAL A 232 -18.69 14.13 5.29
CA VAL A 232 -19.45 13.08 5.96
C VAL A 232 -19.14 11.71 5.36
N ARG A 233 -19.05 11.61 4.02
CA ARG A 233 -18.65 10.37 3.34
C ARG A 233 -17.25 9.92 3.77
N CYS A 234 -16.26 10.83 3.73
CA CYS A 234 -14.89 10.54 4.16
C CYS A 234 -14.86 10.01 5.59
N ILE A 235 -15.46 10.74 6.53
CA ILE A 235 -15.53 10.34 7.95
C ILE A 235 -16.11 8.92 8.07
N CYS A 236 -17.22 8.65 7.40
CA CYS A 236 -17.84 7.34 7.49
C CYS A 236 -16.98 6.23 6.86
N LEU A 237 -16.27 6.49 5.76
CA LEU A 237 -15.36 5.50 5.16
C LEU A 237 -14.18 5.19 6.08
N THR A 238 -13.56 6.22 6.65
CA THR A 238 -12.49 6.08 7.66
C THR A 238 -12.96 5.24 8.84
N LEU A 239 -14.17 5.53 9.37
CA LEU A 239 -14.73 4.80 10.51
C LEU A 239 -15.14 3.36 10.16
N LYS A 240 -15.61 3.10 8.94
CA LYS A 240 -15.86 1.72 8.51
C LYS A 240 -14.59 0.88 8.47
N LEU A 241 -13.46 1.50 8.11
CA LEU A 241 -12.18 0.83 7.98
C LEU A 241 -11.51 0.59 9.35
N ALA A 242 -11.40 1.65 10.16
CA ALA A 242 -10.59 1.64 11.38
C ALA A 242 -11.38 1.93 12.67
N GLY A 243 -12.70 2.06 12.60
CA GLY A 243 -13.51 2.57 13.71
C GLY A 243 -13.48 1.72 14.98
N TYR A 244 -13.32 0.40 14.86
CA TYR A 244 -13.20 -0.49 16.02
C TYR A 244 -11.91 -0.22 16.80
N ASP A 245 -10.78 -0.26 16.11
CA ASP A 245 -9.45 -0.07 16.67
C ASP A 245 -9.28 1.37 17.19
N LEU A 246 -9.78 2.37 16.45
CA LEU A 246 -9.85 3.76 16.93
C LEU A 246 -10.73 3.93 18.19
N SER A 247 -11.80 3.14 18.35
CA SER A 247 -12.62 3.18 19.56
C SER A 247 -11.89 2.62 20.78
N THR A 248 -10.85 1.80 20.57
CA THR A 248 -9.98 1.26 21.61
C THR A 248 -8.86 2.25 21.94
N ASP A 249 -8.22 2.82 20.92
CA ASP A 249 -7.06 3.69 21.09
C ASP A 249 -7.44 5.14 21.47
N CYS A 250 -8.54 5.67 20.94
CA CYS A 250 -9.01 7.05 21.16
C CYS A 250 -10.50 7.08 21.57
N PRO A 251 -10.87 6.50 22.74
CA PRO A 251 -12.27 6.27 23.09
C PRO A 251 -13.08 7.55 23.28
N GLU A 252 -12.50 8.62 23.84
CA GLU A 252 -13.23 9.87 24.09
C GLU A 252 -13.45 10.65 22.78
N GLU A 253 -12.43 10.74 21.94
CA GLU A 253 -12.51 11.37 20.62
C GLU A 253 -13.53 10.64 19.74
N MET A 254 -13.54 9.31 19.78
CA MET A 254 -14.49 8.49 19.05
C MET A 254 -15.94 8.69 19.52
N LYS A 255 -16.18 8.81 20.84
CA LYS A 255 -17.52 9.17 21.35
C LYS A 255 -18.00 10.51 20.81
N GLU A 256 -17.12 11.52 20.79
CA GLU A 256 -17.45 12.86 20.27
C GLU A 256 -17.77 12.84 18.77
N ILE A 257 -16.98 12.10 17.97
CA ILE A 257 -17.19 11.94 16.53
C ILE A 257 -18.53 11.25 16.26
N ILE A 258 -18.83 10.16 16.97
CA ILE A 258 -20.09 9.42 16.81
C ILE A 258 -21.29 10.28 17.23
N ALA A 259 -21.21 10.99 18.37
CA ALA A 259 -22.26 11.90 18.80
C ALA A 259 -22.52 13.03 17.78
N SER A 260 -21.45 13.54 17.15
CA SER A 260 -21.56 14.55 16.09
C SER A 260 -22.23 13.98 14.83
N LEU A 261 -21.91 12.74 14.43
CA LEU A 261 -22.59 12.06 13.33
C LEU A 261 -24.06 11.78 13.64
N GLU A 262 -24.41 11.40 14.87
CA GLU A 262 -25.79 11.22 15.31
C GLU A 262 -26.59 12.52 15.18
N ARG A 263 -26.02 13.64 15.64
CA ARG A 263 -26.62 14.97 15.47
C ARG A 263 -26.83 15.33 14.01
N ILE A 264 -25.81 15.16 13.17
CA ILE A 264 -25.89 15.45 11.72
C ILE A 264 -27.00 14.63 11.05
N ASN A 265 -27.12 13.34 11.41
CA ASN A 265 -28.14 12.43 10.87
C ASN A 265 -29.54 12.79 11.37
N ALA A 266 -29.69 13.25 12.62
CA ALA A 266 -30.95 13.71 13.17
C ALA A 266 -31.43 15.03 12.55
N GLU A 267 -30.52 15.97 12.30
CA GLU A 267 -30.82 17.26 11.65
C GLU A 267 -31.10 17.10 10.15
N ASN A 268 -30.54 16.06 9.51
CA ASN A 268 -30.70 15.80 8.08
C ASN A 268 -31.17 14.35 7.80
N PRO A 269 -32.38 13.95 8.24
CA PRO A 269 -32.85 12.57 8.10
C PRO A 269 -32.79 12.09 6.65
N GLY A 270 -32.15 10.93 6.43
CA GLY A 270 -32.06 10.28 5.11
C GLY A 270 -31.04 10.90 4.14
N LYS A 271 -30.44 12.05 4.45
CA LYS A 271 -29.46 12.72 3.57
C LYS A 271 -28.11 11.99 3.51
N TYR A 272 -27.70 11.39 4.62
CA TYR A 272 -26.41 10.71 4.76
C TYR A 272 -26.60 9.24 5.18
N PRO A 273 -27.03 8.35 4.26
CA PRO A 273 -27.32 6.96 4.61
C PRO A 273 -26.10 6.23 5.20
N LEU A 274 -24.89 6.57 4.76
CA LEU A 274 -23.66 5.98 5.28
C LEU A 274 -23.41 6.32 6.75
N ALA A 275 -23.82 7.50 7.21
CA ALA A 275 -23.72 7.89 8.62
C ALA A 275 -24.62 7.02 9.50
N SER A 276 -25.87 6.79 9.08
CA SER A 276 -26.78 5.87 9.75
C SER A 276 -26.21 4.45 9.87
N ASN A 277 -25.56 3.96 8.80
CA ASN A 277 -24.93 2.65 8.80
C ASN A 277 -23.74 2.58 9.77
N VAL A 278 -22.88 3.60 9.80
CA VAL A 278 -21.72 3.65 10.72
C VAL A 278 -22.17 3.74 12.18
N ILE A 279 -23.18 4.56 12.48
CA ILE A 279 -23.75 4.64 13.84
C ILE A 279 -24.32 3.28 14.26
N SER A 280 -25.01 2.59 13.35
CA SER A 280 -25.57 1.27 13.63
C SER A 280 -24.47 0.22 13.83
N LEU A 281 -23.41 0.27 13.01
CA LEU A 281 -22.23 -0.58 13.17
C LEU A 281 -21.59 -0.35 14.53
N GLN A 282 -21.34 0.90 14.92
CA GLN A 282 -20.74 1.24 16.21
C GLN A 282 -21.60 0.72 17.38
N LYS A 283 -22.93 0.88 17.32
CA LYS A 283 -23.87 0.35 18.34
C LYS A 283 -23.84 -1.17 18.43
N ASN A 284 -23.60 -1.83 17.30
CA ASN A 284 -23.41 -3.27 17.23
C ASN A 284 -21.93 -3.67 17.36
N ASN A 285 -21.14 -2.91 18.13
CA ASN A 285 -19.72 -3.18 18.41
C ASN A 285 -18.89 -3.44 17.13
N TRP A 286 -19.13 -2.64 16.09
CA TRP A 286 -18.50 -2.75 14.77
C TRP A 286 -18.69 -4.12 14.08
N GLY A 287 -19.73 -4.86 14.45
CA GLY A 287 -19.98 -6.23 13.97
C GLY A 287 -19.14 -7.30 14.66
N ARG A 288 -18.41 -6.96 15.73
CA ARG A 288 -17.61 -7.92 16.51
C ARG A 288 -18.40 -8.40 17.73
N LYS A 289 -18.32 -9.70 18.03
CA LYS A 289 -18.90 -10.28 19.25
C LYS A 289 -18.23 -9.63 20.47
N ALA A 290 -19.03 -9.18 21.44
CA ALA A 290 -18.48 -8.54 22.65
C ALA A 290 -17.56 -9.54 23.39
N PRO A 291 -16.35 -9.12 23.81
CA PRO A 291 -15.49 -9.96 24.62
C PRO A 291 -16.18 -10.17 25.98
N GLY A 292 -16.65 -11.39 26.23
CA GLY A 292 -17.39 -11.75 27.46
C GLY A 292 -18.87 -12.09 27.28
N SER A 293 -19.39 -12.16 26.05
CA SER A 293 -20.69 -12.81 25.79
C SER A 293 -20.58 -14.34 25.85
N GLU A 294 -20.05 -14.87 26.95
CA GLU A 294 -20.26 -16.27 27.32
C GLU A 294 -21.64 -16.38 27.98
N GLY A 295 -22.57 -17.00 27.26
CA GLY A 295 -23.76 -17.72 27.75
C GLY A 295 -24.47 -17.22 29.01
N LEU A 296 -25.51 -16.41 28.81
CA LEU A 296 -26.76 -16.54 29.58
C LEU A 296 -27.93 -16.59 28.58
N GLY A 297 -28.14 -17.77 28.00
CA GLY A 297 -29.24 -18.04 27.10
C GLY A 297 -29.20 -19.51 26.72
N GLU A 298 -30.08 -20.29 27.31
CA GLU A 298 -30.20 -21.74 27.17
C GLU A 298 -30.39 -22.16 25.70
N GLY A 299 -29.65 -23.21 25.31
CA GLY A 299 -30.03 -24.12 24.24
C GLY A 299 -29.62 -23.74 22.82
N GLU A 300 -28.36 -23.95 22.46
CA GLU A 300 -28.01 -24.70 21.24
C GLU A 300 -26.52 -25.06 21.21
N SER A 301 -26.23 -26.24 20.65
CA SER A 301 -24.97 -26.98 20.66
C SER A 301 -23.69 -26.15 20.52
N SER A 302 -22.81 -26.29 21.52
CA SER A 302 -21.35 -26.47 21.40
C SER A 302 -20.72 -25.97 20.08
N LYS A 303 -20.55 -24.65 19.93
CA LYS A 303 -19.54 -24.07 19.05
C LYS A 303 -18.37 -23.60 19.93
N PRO A 304 -17.11 -23.96 19.64
CA PRO A 304 -15.97 -23.36 20.30
C PRO A 304 -15.97 -21.85 20.03
N ALA A 305 -15.55 -21.07 21.04
CA ALA A 305 -15.32 -19.65 20.90
C ALA A 305 -14.34 -19.40 19.75
N GLU A 306 -14.81 -18.69 18.73
CA GLU A 306 -14.03 -18.29 17.58
C GLU A 306 -13.01 -17.24 18.03
N PRO A 307 -11.70 -17.46 17.84
CA PRO A 307 -10.69 -16.51 18.27
C PRO A 307 -10.89 -15.15 17.57
N PRO A 308 -10.47 -14.04 18.21
CA PRO A 308 -10.43 -12.74 17.53
C PRO A 308 -9.71 -12.91 16.20
N ARG A 309 -10.24 -12.33 15.11
CA ARG A 309 -9.58 -12.38 13.79
C ARG A 309 -8.17 -11.78 13.92
N GLN A 310 -7.17 -12.65 13.88
CA GLN A 310 -5.75 -12.29 13.93
C GLN A 310 -5.23 -11.93 12.53
N SER A 311 -5.92 -12.33 11.45
CA SER A 311 -5.56 -12.00 10.07
C SER A 311 -6.76 -11.47 9.26
N ASP A 312 -6.46 -10.70 8.21
CA ASP A 312 -7.44 -10.20 7.22
C ASP A 312 -7.59 -11.17 6.04
N ASP A 313 -7.22 -12.44 6.22
CA ASP A 313 -7.28 -13.42 5.15
C ASP A 313 -8.74 -13.68 4.73
N PRO A 314 -8.99 -13.93 3.44
CA PRO A 314 -10.33 -14.24 2.95
C PRO A 314 -10.85 -15.51 3.62
N VAL A 315 -12.03 -15.37 4.23
CA VAL A 315 -12.77 -16.50 4.81
C VAL A 315 -13.71 -17.06 3.75
N PHE A 316 -13.57 -18.34 3.45
CA PHE A 316 -14.43 -19.04 2.50
C PHE A 316 -15.60 -19.70 3.22
N TYR A 317 -16.78 -19.68 2.62
CA TYR A 317 -17.98 -20.28 3.18
C TYR A 317 -18.42 -21.47 2.33
N GLY A 318 -18.78 -22.57 2.99
CA GLY A 318 -19.34 -23.75 2.36
C GLY A 318 -20.78 -23.51 1.88
N PRO A 319 -21.35 -24.45 1.09
CA PRO A 319 -22.74 -24.39 0.64
C PRO A 319 -23.77 -24.34 1.78
N ASP A 320 -23.36 -24.77 2.98
CA ASP A 320 -24.14 -24.73 4.21
C ASP A 320 -24.03 -23.38 4.95
N GLY A 321 -23.32 -22.40 4.38
CA GLY A 321 -23.13 -21.06 4.92
C GLY A 321 -22.20 -20.99 6.13
N ARG A 322 -21.43 -22.05 6.40
CA ARG A 322 -20.43 -22.09 7.48
C ARG A 322 -19.05 -21.79 6.92
N GLU A 323 -18.19 -21.18 7.73
CA GLU A 323 -16.78 -20.99 7.36
C GLU A 323 -16.15 -22.37 7.09
N ILE A 324 -15.51 -22.51 5.93
CA ILE A 324 -14.79 -23.72 5.52
C ILE A 324 -13.66 -23.95 6.50
N THR A 325 -13.60 -25.13 7.11
CA THR A 325 -12.52 -25.44 8.07
C THR A 325 -11.19 -25.65 7.35
N ALA A 326 -10.08 -25.61 8.11
CA ALA A 326 -8.76 -25.88 7.54
C ALA A 326 -8.70 -27.27 6.87
N GLU A 327 -9.35 -28.27 7.46
CA GLU A 327 -9.45 -29.62 6.90
C GLU A 327 -10.28 -29.66 5.62
N GLU A 328 -11.40 -28.91 5.56
CA GLU A 328 -12.22 -28.81 4.35
C GLU A 328 -11.51 -28.05 3.23
N CYS A 329 -10.75 -27.00 3.58
CA CYS A 329 -9.93 -26.23 2.65
C CYS A 329 -8.78 -27.10 2.08
N GLU A 330 -8.13 -27.91 2.92
CA GLU A 330 -7.13 -28.89 2.49
C GLU A 330 -7.75 -29.96 1.58
N PHE A 331 -8.94 -30.46 1.90
CA PHE A 331 -9.68 -31.42 1.06
C PHE A 331 -9.99 -30.85 -0.33
N LEU A 332 -10.49 -29.61 -0.41
CA LEU A 332 -10.78 -28.93 -1.68
C LEU A 332 -9.50 -28.69 -2.50
N THR A 333 -8.40 -28.33 -1.85
CA THR A 333 -7.12 -28.05 -2.51
C THR A 333 -6.43 -29.34 -3.00
N ASN A 334 -6.50 -30.42 -2.23
CA ASN A 334 -5.95 -31.72 -2.59
C ASN A 334 -6.78 -32.42 -3.69
N GLY A 335 -8.10 -32.24 -3.69
CA GLY A 335 -8.97 -32.74 -4.76
C GLY A 335 -8.68 -32.11 -6.12
N ALA A 336 -8.32 -30.82 -6.14
CA ALA A 336 -7.90 -30.13 -7.37
C ALA A 336 -6.50 -30.58 -7.86
N SER A 337 -5.61 -30.95 -6.94
CA SER A 337 -4.25 -31.40 -7.25
C SER A 337 -4.16 -32.89 -7.64
N GLY A 338 -5.20 -33.68 -7.35
CA GLY A 338 -5.30 -35.10 -7.68
C GLY A 338 -5.68 -35.42 -9.13
N ALA A 339 -6.00 -34.41 -9.95
CA ALA A 339 -6.34 -34.57 -11.36
C ALA A 339 -5.13 -34.46 -12.31
N ASN A 340 -3.89 -34.55 -11.80
CA ASN A 340 -2.68 -34.54 -12.62
C ASN A 340 -2.00 -35.91 -12.58
N GLY A 341 -2.55 -36.86 -13.34
CA GLY A 341 -2.10 -38.25 -13.32
C GLY A 341 -2.72 -39.17 -14.38
N GLY A 342 -2.71 -38.76 -15.65
CA GLY A 342 -2.67 -39.68 -16.80
C GLY A 342 -4.01 -40.24 -17.31
N SER A 343 -4.62 -39.56 -18.28
CA SER A 343 -5.21 -40.25 -19.44
C SER A 343 -4.40 -39.85 -20.66
N THR A 344 -3.60 -40.78 -21.16
CA THR A 344 -2.98 -40.68 -22.48
C THR A 344 -4.04 -41.15 -23.46
N ASP A 345 -4.73 -40.22 -24.10
CA ASP A 345 -5.31 -40.46 -25.42
C ASP A 345 -4.86 -39.30 -26.30
N ASN A 346 -3.91 -39.60 -27.19
CA ASN A 346 -3.72 -38.83 -28.40
C ASN A 346 -4.87 -39.24 -29.33
N ASP A 347 -5.70 -38.29 -29.71
CA ASP A 347 -6.42 -38.18 -30.99
C ASP A 347 -6.92 -36.72 -30.96
N ASP A 348 -6.21 -35.77 -31.58
CA ASP A 348 -6.53 -35.28 -32.93
C ASP A 348 -8.03 -35.35 -33.21
N ASP A 349 -8.79 -34.32 -32.83
CA ASP A 349 -9.88 -33.80 -33.66
C ASP A 349 -10.37 -32.42 -33.20
N ASN A 350 -10.65 -31.61 -34.21
CA ASN A 350 -11.21 -30.29 -34.15
C ASN A 350 -12.67 -30.37 -33.68
N ASP A 351 -12.99 -29.94 -32.46
CA ASP A 351 -14.39 -29.72 -32.06
C ASP A 351 -14.52 -28.48 -31.15
N LEU A 352 -14.01 -27.35 -31.65
CA LEU A 352 -14.38 -26.00 -31.18
C LEU A 352 -15.54 -25.41 -31.98
N ASP A 353 -16.21 -26.23 -32.82
CA ASP A 353 -17.30 -25.82 -33.72
C ASP A 353 -18.69 -26.33 -33.30
N ASP A 354 -18.85 -26.99 -32.14
CA ASP A 354 -20.16 -27.39 -31.60
C ASP A 354 -20.64 -26.46 -30.47
N LEU A 355 -20.56 -25.15 -30.72
CA LEU A 355 -21.49 -24.22 -30.08
C LEU A 355 -22.86 -24.44 -30.73
N ASP A 356 -23.70 -25.24 -30.08
CA ASP A 356 -25.12 -25.41 -30.42
C ASP A 356 -25.75 -24.03 -30.70
N PRO A 357 -26.11 -23.72 -31.96
CA PRO A 357 -26.62 -22.41 -32.33
C PRO A 357 -28.14 -22.30 -32.25
N GLU A 358 -28.84 -23.23 -31.60
CA GLU A 358 -30.30 -23.11 -31.41
C GLU A 358 -30.67 -22.80 -29.95
N MET A 359 -30.98 -21.53 -29.71
CA MET A 359 -31.78 -21.11 -28.56
C MET A 359 -33.09 -21.91 -28.58
N ASP A 360 -33.30 -22.81 -27.63
CA ASP A 360 -34.49 -23.65 -27.58
C ASP A 360 -35.78 -22.79 -27.46
N GLU A 361 -36.89 -23.33 -27.99
CA GLU A 361 -38.17 -22.63 -28.04
C GLU A 361 -38.71 -22.24 -26.64
N GLU A 362 -38.22 -22.91 -25.60
CA GLU A 362 -38.58 -22.63 -24.21
C GLU A 362 -37.89 -21.37 -23.70
N THR A 363 -36.57 -21.26 -23.92
CA THR A 363 -35.76 -20.08 -23.58
C THR A 363 -36.23 -18.85 -24.36
N GLU A 364 -36.59 -19.02 -25.63
CA GLU A 364 -37.12 -17.90 -26.44
C GLU A 364 -38.49 -17.41 -25.93
N ARG A 365 -39.34 -18.33 -25.46
CA ARG A 365 -40.66 -17.99 -24.86
C ARG A 365 -40.49 -17.23 -23.56
N ASP A 366 -39.60 -17.68 -22.70
CA ASP A 366 -39.38 -17.06 -21.39
C ASP A 366 -38.78 -15.65 -21.52
N TYR A 367 -37.85 -15.47 -22.47
CA TYR A 367 -37.31 -14.15 -22.79
C TYR A 367 -38.38 -13.18 -23.30
N LYS A 368 -39.27 -13.64 -24.19
CA LYS A 368 -40.41 -12.84 -24.69
C LYS A 368 -41.40 -12.48 -23.58
N LEU A 369 -41.59 -13.36 -22.59
CA LEU A 369 -42.47 -13.10 -21.45
C LEU A 369 -41.90 -12.01 -20.53
N PHE A 370 -40.58 -12.07 -20.26
CA PHE A 370 -39.85 -11.09 -19.47
C PHE A 370 -39.95 -9.67 -20.07
N LEU A 371 -39.71 -9.53 -21.37
CA LEU A 371 -39.82 -8.23 -22.05
C LEU A 371 -41.24 -7.66 -22.03
N LYS A 372 -42.26 -8.52 -22.10
CA LYS A 372 -43.66 -8.08 -21.98
C LYS A 372 -44.02 -7.60 -20.58
N GLN A 373 -43.43 -8.16 -19.53
CA GLN A 373 -43.62 -7.67 -18.16
C GLN A 373 -42.91 -6.34 -17.93
N ALA A 374 -41.71 -6.17 -18.49
CA ALA A 374 -40.95 -4.92 -18.39
C ALA A 374 -41.61 -3.75 -19.12
N ASN A 375 -42.32 -4.01 -20.24
CA ASN A 375 -43.02 -2.97 -21.00
C ASN A 375 -44.45 -2.65 -20.51
N ASN A 376 -44.95 -3.38 -19.51
CA ASN A 376 -46.28 -3.16 -18.91
C ASN A 376 -46.20 -2.62 -17.46
N SER A 377 -45.05 -2.10 -17.02
CA SER A 377 -44.88 -1.39 -15.76
C SER A 377 -44.68 0.10 -15.97
#